data_AF-T0RUF9-F1
#
_entry.id   AF-T0RUF9-F1
#
_cell.length_a   1.000
_cell.length_b   1.000
_cell.length_c   1.000
_cell.angle_alpha   90.00
_cell.angle_beta   90.00
_cell.angle_gamma   90.00
#
_symmetry.space_group_name_H-M   'P 1'
#
loop_
_entity.id
_entity.type
_entity.pdbx_description
1 polymer ?
#
loop_
_entity_poly.entity_id
_entity_poly.type
_entity_poly.pdbx_seq_one_letter_code
_entity_poly.pdbx_strand_id
1 'polypeptide(L)'
;MAKSTTARSRFKIQRALGVELPGLGKSGALERRPYGPGVHGNRRKKISDYAVRLKEKQKLMFHYGLREKQLVTYVKQAKKNTAGKPWMEVLIET
;
A
#
# COMPACT_ATOMS: atom_id res chain seq x y z
N MET A 1 -12.85 15.97 -5.88
CA MET A 1 -12.13 15.46 -4.68
C MET A 1 -10.62 15.53 -4.91
N ALA A 2 -9.89 16.33 -4.13
CA ALA A 2 -8.48 16.67 -4.41
C ALA A 2 -7.55 15.43 -4.32
N LYS A 3 -6.84 15.12 -5.42
CA LYS A 3 -5.62 14.30 -5.37
C LYS A 3 -4.53 15.16 -4.70
N SER A 4 -3.64 14.55 -3.92
CA SER A 4 -2.48 15.24 -3.34
C SER A 4 -1.76 16.01 -4.44
N THR A 5 -1.76 17.35 -4.36
CA THR A 5 -1.12 18.24 -5.34
C THR A 5 0.40 18.14 -5.30
N THR A 6 0.98 17.67 -4.18
CA THR A 6 2.39 17.28 -4.10
C THR A 6 2.55 15.84 -4.61
N ALA A 7 3.04 15.69 -5.84
CA ALA A 7 3.42 14.39 -6.39
C ALA A 7 4.63 13.84 -5.61
N ARG A 8 4.41 12.94 -4.65
CA ARG A 8 5.51 12.16 -4.06
C ARG A 8 6.10 11.23 -5.13
N SER A 9 7.43 11.12 -5.17
CA SER A 9 8.11 10.17 -6.05
C SER A 9 7.63 8.73 -5.79
N ARG A 10 7.17 8.05 -6.85
CA ARG A 10 6.65 6.66 -6.80
C ARG A 10 7.72 5.69 -6.29
N PHE A 11 8.97 5.85 -6.75
CA PHE A 11 10.13 5.09 -6.26
C PHE A 11 10.42 5.32 -4.77
N LYS A 12 10.13 6.51 -4.22
CA LYS A 12 10.28 6.76 -2.77
C LYS A 12 9.31 5.89 -1.97
N ILE A 13 8.09 5.69 -2.47
CA ILE A 13 7.06 4.87 -1.81
C ILE A 13 7.43 3.39 -1.90
N GLN A 14 7.77 2.88 -3.08
CA GLN A 14 8.18 1.48 -3.27
C GLN A 14 9.36 1.12 -2.35
N ARG A 15 10.38 1.98 -2.25
CA ARG A 15 11.51 1.79 -1.32
C ARG A 15 11.11 1.83 0.15
N ALA A 16 10.16 2.68 0.53
CA ALA A 16 9.68 2.73 1.92
C ALA A 16 8.92 1.47 2.31
N LEU A 17 8.18 0.87 1.37
CA LEU A 17 7.46 -0.39 1.57
C LEU A 17 8.37 -1.61 1.46
N GLY A 18 9.51 -1.47 0.78
CA GLY A 18 10.45 -2.56 0.51
C GLY A 18 9.92 -3.56 -0.50
N VAL A 19 8.93 -3.17 -1.32
CA VAL A 19 8.30 -4.02 -2.34
C VAL A 19 8.03 -3.19 -3.58
N GLU A 20 8.25 -3.77 -4.75
CA GLU A 20 7.85 -3.16 -6.01
C GLU A 20 6.36 -3.38 -6.24
N LEU A 21 5.64 -2.29 -6.53
CA LEU A 21 4.20 -2.31 -6.72
C LEU A 21 3.89 -1.97 -8.18
N PRO A 22 3.46 -2.94 -9.01
CA PRO A 22 3.14 -2.70 -10.42
C PRO A 22 2.06 -1.62 -10.60
N GLY A 23 0.99 -1.66 -9.80
CA GLY A 23 -0.07 -0.66 -9.81
C GLY A 23 0.38 0.76 -9.40
N LEU A 24 1.51 0.87 -8.69
CA LEU A 24 2.12 2.15 -8.33
C LEU A 24 3.24 2.57 -9.29
N GLY A 25 3.63 1.85 -10.33
CA GLY A 25 4.61 2.34 -11.31
C GLY A 25 5.66 1.33 -11.73
N LYS A 26 6.69 1.82 -12.42
CA LYS A 26 7.77 0.99 -12.98
C LYS A 26 8.53 0.23 -11.88
N SER A 27 9.06 -0.92 -12.25
CA SER A 27 10.04 -1.69 -11.48
C SER A 27 11.42 -1.02 -11.47
N GLY A 28 12.34 -1.51 -10.63
CA GLY A 28 13.74 -1.08 -10.55
C GLY A 28 14.06 -0.11 -9.39
N ALA A 29 13.10 0.13 -8.50
CA ALA A 29 13.32 0.99 -7.34
C ALA A 29 14.20 0.30 -6.29
N LEU A 30 14.00 -1.00 -6.09
CA LEU A 30 14.75 -1.79 -5.12
C LEU A 30 16.08 -2.29 -5.69
N GLU A 31 16.14 -2.56 -7.00
CA GLU A 31 17.39 -2.96 -7.67
C GLU A 31 18.49 -1.91 -7.49
N ARG A 32 18.14 -0.62 -7.65
CA ARG A 32 19.10 0.48 -7.49
C ARG A 32 19.41 0.79 -6.03
N ARG A 33 18.40 0.73 -5.16
CA ARG A 33 18.51 1.13 -3.74
C ARG A 33 17.59 0.27 -2.86
N PRO A 34 18.08 -0.89 -2.35
CA PRO A 34 17.27 -1.87 -1.61
C PRO A 34 17.04 -1.49 -0.14
N TYR A 35 16.95 -0.20 0.16
CA TYR A 35 16.78 0.33 1.52
C TYR A 35 15.79 1.50 1.52
N GLY A 36 15.27 1.80 2.71
CA GLY A 36 14.28 2.86 2.89
C GLY A 36 14.78 4.24 2.43
N PRO A 37 13.88 5.19 2.13
CA PRO A 37 14.30 6.53 1.77
C PRO A 37 14.82 7.33 2.99
N GLY A 38 15.63 8.36 2.73
CA GLY A 38 16.16 9.28 3.74
C GLY A 38 17.48 8.83 4.35
N VAL A 39 18.10 9.72 5.16
CA VAL A 39 19.43 9.51 5.77
C VAL A 39 19.48 8.25 6.64
N HIS A 40 18.40 7.95 7.35
CA HIS A 40 18.30 6.77 8.21
C HIS A 40 17.65 5.56 7.52
N GLY A 41 17.47 5.61 6.21
CA GLY A 41 16.78 4.59 5.44
C GLY A 41 17.48 3.23 5.42
N ASN A 42 18.81 3.24 5.58
CA ASN A 42 19.63 2.02 5.63
C ASN A 42 19.83 1.47 7.06
N ARG A 43 19.27 2.13 8.09
CA ARG A 43 19.39 1.64 9.47
C ARG A 43 18.41 0.51 9.71
N ARG A 44 18.88 -0.62 10.27
CA ARG A 44 18.02 -1.71 10.73
C ARG A 44 17.12 -1.22 11.87
N LYS A 45 15.82 -1.48 11.77
CA LYS A 45 14.82 -1.17 12.81
C LYS A 45 14.06 -2.43 13.19
N LYS A 46 13.77 -2.61 14.48
CA LYS A 46 12.84 -3.64 14.93
C LYS A 46 11.44 -3.25 14.46
N ILE A 47 10.76 -4.17 13.76
CA ILE A 47 9.41 -3.95 13.26
C ILE A 47 8.44 -4.49 14.30
N SER A 48 7.44 -3.69 14.68
CA SER A 48 6.33 -4.13 15.53
C SER A 48 5.20 -4.73 14.70
N ASP A 49 4.33 -5.53 15.30
CA ASP A 49 3.17 -6.12 14.63
C ASP A 49 2.23 -5.06 14.05
N TYR A 50 2.13 -3.91 14.71
CA TYR A 50 1.41 -2.76 14.16
C TYR A 50 2.07 -2.23 12.88
N ALA A 51 3.40 -2.10 12.87
CA ALA A 51 4.12 -1.63 11.69
C ALA A 51 4.00 -2.62 10.51
N VAL A 52 3.95 -3.93 10.77
CA VAL A 52 3.65 -4.95 9.74
C VAL A 52 2.27 -4.70 9.13
N ARG A 53 1.22 -4.63 9.97
CA ARG A 53 -0.17 -4.39 9.52
C ARG A 53 -0.30 -3.07 8.75
N LEU A 54 0.39 -2.02 9.22
CA LEU A 54 0.41 -0.72 8.55
C LEU A 54 1.06 -0.79 7.17
N LYS A 55 2.18 -1.53 7.02
CA LYS A 55 2.82 -1.73 5.73
C LYS A 55 1.91 -2.46 4.75
N GLU A 56 1.25 -3.53 5.18
CA GLU A 56 0.30 -4.27 4.31
C GLU A 56 -0.87 -3.39 3.86
N LYS A 57 -1.45 -2.63 4.78
CA LYS A 57 -2.49 -1.64 4.45
C LYS A 57 -1.99 -0.63 3.41
N GLN A 58 -0.78 -0.09 3.59
CA GLN A 58 -0.20 0.87 2.66
C GLN A 58 0.08 0.25 1.29
N LYS A 59 0.57 -0.99 1.21
CA LYS A 59 0.76 -1.70 -0.07
C LYS A 59 -0.54 -1.74 -0.87
N LEU A 60 -1.65 -2.12 -0.24
CA LEU A 60 -2.97 -2.14 -0.89
C LEU A 60 -3.40 -0.75 -1.36
N MET A 61 -3.30 0.26 -0.49
CA MET A 61 -3.67 1.63 -0.85
C MET A 61 -2.90 2.14 -2.07
N PHE A 62 -1.59 1.93 -2.10
CA PHE A 62 -0.76 2.44 -3.18
C PHE A 62 -0.85 1.59 -4.45
N HIS A 63 -1.00 0.27 -4.34
CA HIS A 63 -1.15 -0.61 -5.48
C HIS A 63 -2.43 -0.28 -6.27
N TYR A 64 -3.54 -0.07 -5.58
CA TYR A 64 -4.84 0.17 -6.20
C TYR A 64 -5.22 1.66 -6.27
N GLY A 65 -4.34 2.57 -5.82
CA GLY A 65 -4.63 4.00 -5.79
C GLY A 65 -5.80 4.41 -4.88
N LEU A 66 -6.09 3.60 -3.86
CA LEU A 66 -7.23 3.78 -2.96
C LEU A 66 -6.94 4.81 -1.87
N ARG A 67 -7.99 5.55 -1.48
CA ARG A 67 -7.98 6.33 -0.25
C ARG A 67 -8.21 5.43 0.95
N GLU A 68 -7.70 5.84 2.11
CA GLU A 68 -7.86 5.09 3.34
C GLU A 68 -9.34 4.86 3.71
N LYS A 69 -10.18 5.89 3.53
CA LYS A 69 -11.63 5.78 3.77
C LYS A 69 -12.28 4.71 2.87
N GLN A 70 -11.91 4.65 1.59
CA GLN A 70 -12.44 3.65 0.65
C GLN A 70 -12.02 2.25 1.07
N LEU A 71 -10.74 2.05 1.41
CA LEU A 71 -10.25 0.76 1.88
C LEU A 71 -10.97 0.28 3.14
N VAL A 72 -11.20 1.17 4.12
CA VAL A 72 -11.94 0.83 5.35
C VAL A 72 -13.38 0.43 5.03
N THR A 73 -14.05 1.14 4.12
CA THR A 73 -15.41 0.79 3.68
C THR A 73 -15.43 -0.61 3.04
N TYR A 74 -14.49 -0.90 2.13
CA TYR A 74 -14.42 -2.20 1.46
C TYR A 74 -14.16 -3.34 2.43
N VAL A 75 -13.24 -3.17 3.38
CA VAL A 75 -12.98 -4.17 4.41
C VAL A 75 -14.20 -4.38 5.30
N LYS A 76 -14.94 -3.33 5.66
CA LYS A 76 -16.18 -3.45 6.44
C LYS A 76 -17.30 -4.15 5.66
N GLN A 77 -17.46 -3.84 4.39
CA GLN A 77 -18.44 -4.49 3.51
C GLN A 77 -18.11 -5.97 3.34
N ALA A 78 -16.85 -6.31 3.07
CA ALA A 78 -16.39 -7.68 2.96
C ALA A 78 -16.60 -8.48 4.25
N LYS A 79 -16.31 -7.89 5.43
CA LYS A 79 -16.55 -8.55 6.72
C LYS A 79 -18.03 -8.82 7.02
N LYS A 80 -18.93 -8.00 6.50
CA LYS A 80 -20.38 -8.18 6.66
C LYS A 80 -20.94 -9.24 5.71
N ASN A 81 -20.28 -9.46 4.58
CA ASN A 81 -20.72 -10.44 3.59
C ASN A 81 -20.19 -11.83 4.01
N THR A 82 -20.97 -12.51 4.86
CA THR A 82 -20.66 -13.83 5.45
C THR A 82 -20.50 -14.95 4.43
N ALA A 83 -20.79 -14.71 3.15
CA ALA A 83 -20.72 -15.71 2.07
C ALA A 83 -19.30 -16.19 1.72
N GLY A 84 -18.25 -15.81 2.47
CA GLY A 84 -16.87 -16.26 2.23
C GLY A 84 -16.26 -15.74 0.91
N LYS A 85 -17.00 -14.92 0.15
CA LYS A 85 -16.54 -14.35 -1.11
C LYS A 85 -15.39 -13.35 -0.88
N PRO A 86 -14.28 -13.44 -1.62
CA PRO A 86 -13.21 -12.45 -1.58
C PRO A 86 -13.75 -11.04 -1.80
N TRP A 87 -13.26 -10.08 -1.01
CA TRP A 87 -13.68 -8.67 -1.06
C TRP A 87 -13.58 -8.02 -2.45
N MET A 88 -12.75 -8.55 -3.35
CA MET A 88 -12.64 -8.09 -4.74
C MET A 88 -13.84 -8.48 -5.59
N GLU A 89 -14.45 -9.64 -5.37
CA GLU A 89 -15.61 -10.09 -6.16
C GLU A 89 -16.85 -9.24 -5.85
N VAL A 90 -17.05 -8.92 -4.57
CA VAL A 90 -18.13 -8.03 -4.11
C VAL A 90 -18.05 -6.63 -4.74
N LEU A 91 -16.86 -6.19 -5.18
CA LEU A 91 -16.67 -4.87 -5.78
C LEU A 91 -16.89 -4.82 -7.30
N ILE A 92 -16.83 -5.96 -7.99
CA ILE A 92 -17.03 -6.04 -9.44
C ILE A 92 -18.51 -6.28 -9.76
N GLU A 93 -19.26 -6.88 -8.82
CA GLU A 93 -20.67 -7.25 -8.97
C GLU A 93 -21.67 -6.14 -8.55
N THR A 94 -21.20 -4.96 -8.09
CA THR A 94 -22.04 -3.78 -7.78
C THR A 94 -21.89 -2.68 -8.82
#